data_AF-A0A7X3VEV9-F1
#
_entry.id   AF-A0A7X3VEV9-F1
#
_cell.length_a   1.000
_cell.length_b   1.000
_cell.length_c   1.000
_cell.angle_alpha   90.00
_cell.angle_beta   90.00
_cell.angle_gamma   90.00
#
_symmetry.space_group_name_H-M   'P 1'
#
loop_
_entity.id
_entity.type
_entity.pdbx_description
1 polymer ?
#
loop_
_entity_poly.entity_id
_entity_poly.type
_entity_poly.pdbx_seq_one_letter_code
_entity_poly.pdbx_strand_id
1 'polypeptide(L)'
;MEHANTAQLGRGPVTSSDLRRRQNGRLASIGEPLPIGMRGADAGGREGRSEAPLPLILRRVHPLILLSTVLMCLATGARAQQSSTATYSVTFQGNWTTASTPGGVVGGAHFTTLIGAVHNDQVTFWESGGTATAGVERVAELGSTGTFKSEINANSNAISVIEQSVSGGGTGSATFNVTVTSDHPRVTLLSMIGPSPDWFVGVSGRSLLNTQGNWQSPIQVDLFPYDAGTEDGTEFSLSNPATSPQGVITSIRGTGKFSNVRMARLTFTLQSAIPPPTPPPPPPGGGGFGGGGGAPRTSAPSAPRNLTAVGGDGEVVLTWEPPLRDGGADITDYEYRVDR
;
A
#
# COMPACT_ATOMS: atom_id res chain seq x y z
N MET A 1 47.77 -32.23 2.39
CA MET A 1 47.70 -30.86 2.93
C MET A 1 46.33 -30.33 2.51
N GLU A 2 45.23 -30.73 3.15
CA GLU A 2 44.83 -30.39 4.54
C GLU A 2 44.65 -28.86 4.63
N HIS A 3 43.45 -28.28 4.82
CA HIS A 3 42.49 -28.57 5.87
C HIS A 3 41.01 -28.44 5.44
N ALA A 4 40.20 -29.29 6.08
CA ALA A 4 38.76 -29.28 6.13
C ALA A 4 38.19 -28.05 6.85
N ASN A 5 36.94 -27.68 6.52
CA ASN A 5 36.01 -27.29 7.57
C ASN A 5 34.60 -27.77 7.24
N THR A 6 34.18 -28.78 7.98
CA THR A 6 32.85 -29.38 8.04
C THR A 6 32.04 -28.61 9.07
N ALA A 7 30.84 -28.14 8.72
CA ALA A 7 29.85 -27.70 9.70
C ALA A 7 28.50 -28.34 9.36
N GLN A 8 28.06 -29.19 10.28
CA GLN A 8 26.86 -30.02 10.22
C GLN A 8 26.01 -29.63 11.43
N LEU A 9 24.82 -29.04 11.23
CA LEU A 9 23.70 -28.93 12.19
C LEU A 9 22.45 -28.60 11.34
N GLY A 10 21.26 -29.16 11.46
CA GLY A 10 20.65 -30.20 12.29
C GLY A 10 19.17 -30.25 11.85
N ARG A 11 18.60 -31.44 11.65
CA ARG A 11 17.15 -31.61 11.38
C ARG A 11 16.38 -31.56 12.69
N GLY A 12 15.31 -30.76 12.74
CA GLY A 12 14.28 -30.79 13.78
C GLY A 12 13.12 -29.84 13.44
N PRO A 13 11.85 -30.24 13.59
CA PRO A 13 10.69 -29.49 13.08
C PRO A 13 10.34 -28.30 13.99
N VAL A 14 10.05 -27.14 13.38
CA VAL A 14 9.49 -25.99 14.10
C VAL A 14 8.00 -26.26 14.31
N THR A 15 7.63 -26.52 15.57
CA THR A 15 6.24 -26.68 15.98
C THR A 15 5.64 -25.32 16.32
N SER A 16 4.38 -25.14 15.89
CA SER A 16 3.58 -23.95 16.10
C SER A 16 3.13 -23.84 17.55
N SER A 17 3.80 -23.00 18.33
CA SER A 17 3.32 -22.58 19.65
C SER A 17 4.01 -21.29 20.09
N ASP A 18 3.59 -20.13 19.55
CA ASP A 18 3.85 -18.83 20.20
C ASP A 18 2.95 -17.68 19.71
N LEU A 19 1.64 -17.94 19.61
CA LEU A 19 0.64 -16.89 19.48
C LEU A 19 -0.57 -17.23 20.36
N ARG A 20 -0.55 -16.77 21.63
CA ARG A 20 -1.71 -16.23 22.38
C ARG A 20 -1.40 -16.16 23.88
N ARG A 21 -1.04 -14.96 24.36
CA ARG A 21 -1.57 -14.35 25.59
C ARG A 21 -0.75 -13.11 25.90
N ARG A 22 -1.35 -11.92 25.78
CA ARG A 22 -1.38 -10.93 26.86
C ARG A 22 -2.66 -10.10 26.73
N GLN A 23 -3.65 -10.47 27.53
CA GLN A 23 -4.75 -9.59 27.91
C GLN A 23 -4.26 -8.57 28.95
N ASN A 24 -4.90 -7.40 28.94
CA ASN A 24 -4.85 -6.31 29.91
C ASN A 24 -4.62 -6.72 31.37
N GLY A 25 -3.83 -5.93 32.12
CA GLY A 25 -3.85 -5.96 33.58
C GLY A 25 -2.60 -5.44 34.30
N ARG A 26 -2.58 -4.12 34.54
CA ARG A 26 -2.12 -3.40 35.76
C ARG A 26 -1.21 -4.16 36.74
N LEU A 27 0.00 -3.67 36.96
CA LEU A 27 0.72 -3.75 38.24
C LEU A 27 1.31 -2.39 38.59
N ALA A 28 0.95 -1.92 39.78
CA ALA A 28 1.54 -0.77 40.45
C ALA A 28 2.86 -1.15 41.10
N SER A 29 3.83 -0.23 41.18
CA SER A 29 4.79 -0.21 42.28
C SER A 29 5.47 1.15 42.45
N ILE A 30 5.11 1.80 43.57
CA ILE A 30 5.95 2.47 44.57
C ILE A 30 6.97 3.55 44.10
N GLY A 31 6.69 4.79 44.51
CA GLY A 31 7.66 5.89 44.59
C GLY A 31 7.02 7.14 45.23
N GLU A 32 7.26 7.33 46.53
CA GLU A 32 7.08 8.58 47.31
C GLU A 32 8.49 8.95 47.85
N PRO A 33 8.85 10.23 48.13
CA PRO A 33 8.02 11.15 48.92
C PRO A 33 7.99 12.66 48.55
N LEU A 34 6.88 13.29 48.95
CA LEU A 34 6.56 14.68 49.39
C LEU A 34 7.60 15.83 49.29
N PRO A 35 7.12 17.09 49.15
CA PRO A 35 6.98 17.92 50.36
C PRO A 35 5.73 18.82 50.47
N ILE A 36 5.16 18.83 51.68
CA ILE A 36 4.76 19.95 52.56
C ILE A 36 4.26 21.27 51.92
N GLY A 37 3.01 21.64 52.25
CA GLY A 37 2.49 23.02 52.19
C GLY A 37 1.17 23.19 52.97
N MET A 38 1.21 23.91 54.09
CA MET A 38 0.10 24.24 55.01
C MET A 38 -0.77 25.43 54.57
N ARG A 39 -1.92 25.58 55.26
CA ARG A 39 -2.88 26.72 55.44
C ARG A 39 -4.05 26.76 54.45
N GLY A 40 -5.29 27.08 54.84
CA GLY A 40 -5.89 27.58 56.09
C GLY A 40 -7.39 27.88 55.85
N ALA A 41 -8.15 28.01 56.93
CA ALA A 41 -9.61 28.06 57.04
C ALA A 41 -10.32 29.34 56.53
N ASP A 42 -11.63 29.23 56.20
CA ASP A 42 -12.82 29.97 56.73
C ASP A 42 -14.00 29.75 55.74
N ALA A 43 -15.22 29.30 56.07
CA ALA A 43 -16.26 29.63 57.06
C ALA A 43 -17.21 30.79 56.65
N GLY A 44 -18.53 30.52 56.73
CA GLY A 44 -19.67 31.46 56.62
C GLY A 44 -20.74 30.95 55.64
N GLY A 45 -21.81 30.25 56.07
CA GLY A 45 -23.02 30.80 56.73
C GLY A 45 -24.04 31.24 55.65
N ARG A 46 -25.32 30.83 55.59
CA ARG A 46 -26.32 30.73 56.67
C ARG A 46 -27.69 30.27 56.09
N GLU A 47 -28.41 29.46 56.88
CA GLU A 47 -29.87 29.24 57.10
C GLU A 47 -30.91 29.47 55.96
N GLY A 48 -32.04 28.74 55.85
CA GLY A 48 -32.79 27.90 56.79
C GLY A 48 -33.81 27.02 56.03
N ARG A 49 -34.07 25.77 56.48
CA ARG A 49 -35.06 25.29 57.48
C ARG A 49 -36.50 25.12 56.96
N SER A 50 -37.02 23.91 57.21
CA SER A 50 -38.42 23.46 57.39
C SER A 50 -38.84 22.41 56.36
N GLU A 51 -39.37 21.22 56.64
CA GLU A 51 -39.70 20.43 57.85
C GLU A 51 -39.92 18.95 57.37
N ALA A 52 -39.97 18.01 58.32
CA ALA A 52 -39.98 16.53 58.16
C ALA A 52 -41.41 15.93 57.92
N PRO A 53 -41.72 14.62 58.11
CA PRO A 53 -41.31 13.42 57.34
C PRO A 53 -42.46 12.39 57.00
N LEU A 54 -42.10 11.31 56.27
CA LEU A 54 -42.72 9.94 56.16
C LEU A 54 -43.96 9.72 55.23
N PRO A 55 -44.29 8.48 54.76
CA PRO A 55 -43.75 7.15 55.11
C PRO A 55 -43.36 6.20 53.94
N LEU A 56 -42.58 5.17 54.29
CA LEU A 56 -42.33 3.97 53.48
C LEU A 56 -43.60 3.11 53.37
N ILE A 57 -44.01 2.78 52.14
CA ILE A 57 -44.94 1.67 51.86
C ILE A 57 -44.19 0.61 51.06
N LEU A 58 -43.87 -0.49 51.75
CA LEU A 58 -43.31 -1.70 51.20
C LEU A 58 -44.42 -2.54 50.56
N ARG A 59 -44.38 -2.75 49.24
CA ARG A 59 -45.18 -3.81 48.59
C ARG A 59 -44.25 -4.85 47.96
N ARG A 60 -44.25 -6.03 48.58
CA ARG A 60 -43.68 -7.27 48.05
C ARG A 60 -44.41 -7.66 46.76
N VAL A 61 -43.66 -7.97 45.71
CA VAL A 61 -44.07 -8.93 44.67
C VAL A 61 -42.84 -9.75 44.27
N HIS A 62 -42.97 -11.07 44.34
CA HIS A 62 -42.06 -12.11 43.81
C HIS A 62 -42.99 -13.13 43.11
N PRO A 63 -42.53 -14.07 42.26
CA PRO A 63 -41.46 -14.03 41.25
C PRO A 63 -41.88 -14.68 39.88
N LEU A 64 -40.96 -14.62 38.91
CA LEU A 64 -40.67 -15.63 37.87
C LEU A 64 -41.53 -15.76 36.57
N ILE A 65 -40.79 -16.09 35.48
CA ILE A 65 -41.19 -16.60 34.14
C ILE A 65 -41.43 -15.48 33.10
N LEU A 66 -40.71 -15.33 31.96
CA LEU A 66 -40.34 -16.31 30.93
C LEU A 66 -39.11 -15.82 30.10
N LEU A 67 -38.21 -16.77 29.84
CA LEU A 67 -37.10 -16.79 28.90
C LEU A 67 -37.60 -16.75 27.43
N SER A 68 -37.18 -15.80 26.59
CA SER A 68 -37.00 -15.98 25.13
C SER A 68 -36.55 -14.70 24.40
N THR A 69 -35.44 -14.82 23.64
CA THR A 69 -35.08 -14.11 22.38
C THR A 69 -34.83 -12.58 22.45
N VAL A 70 -33.72 -11.98 22.03
CA VAL A 70 -32.66 -12.32 21.08
C VAL A 70 -31.42 -11.49 21.47
N LEU A 71 -30.34 -12.11 21.96
CA LEU A 71 -29.02 -11.48 21.83
C LEU A 71 -28.45 -11.95 20.49
N MET A 72 -28.86 -11.27 19.41
CA MET A 72 -28.18 -11.37 18.13
C MET A 72 -26.86 -10.65 18.35
N CYS A 73 -25.88 -11.41 18.79
CA CYS A 73 -24.49 -11.02 18.73
C CYS A 73 -24.21 -10.78 17.25
N LEU A 74 -24.30 -9.52 16.81
CA LEU A 74 -23.70 -9.08 15.57
C LEU A 74 -22.19 -9.25 15.78
N ALA A 75 -21.71 -10.47 15.57
CA ALA A 75 -20.37 -10.65 15.08
C ALA A 75 -20.35 -10.01 13.69
N THR A 76 -20.23 -8.68 13.63
CA THR A 76 -19.59 -8.03 12.50
C THR A 76 -18.15 -8.48 12.54
N GLY A 77 -17.90 -9.72 12.12
CA GLY A 77 -16.61 -10.09 11.59
C GLY A 77 -16.39 -9.13 10.45
N ALA A 78 -15.58 -8.09 10.69
CA ALA A 78 -14.94 -7.36 9.62
C ALA A 78 -14.25 -8.43 8.79
N ARG A 79 -14.89 -8.84 7.69
CA ARG A 79 -14.23 -9.65 6.69
C ARG A 79 -13.07 -8.78 6.24
N ALA A 80 -11.84 -9.22 6.48
CA ALA A 80 -10.71 -8.70 5.75
C ALA A 80 -11.08 -8.90 4.28
N GLN A 81 -11.48 -7.83 3.61
CA GLN A 81 -11.77 -7.87 2.19
C GLN A 81 -10.41 -8.14 1.55
N GLN A 82 -10.19 -9.39 1.13
CA GLN A 82 -8.92 -9.77 0.54
C GLN A 82 -8.66 -8.86 -0.68
N SER A 83 -7.40 -8.47 -0.84
CA SER A 83 -7.02 -7.56 -1.92
C SER A 83 -7.03 -8.29 -3.26
N SER A 84 -7.56 -7.61 -4.29
CA SER A 84 -7.34 -8.01 -5.68
C SER A 84 -6.00 -7.49 -6.16
N THR A 85 -5.34 -8.20 -7.07
CA THR A 85 -4.04 -7.81 -7.62
C THR A 85 -4.15 -7.66 -9.13
N ALA A 86 -3.47 -6.66 -9.69
CA ALA A 86 -3.37 -6.48 -11.13
C ALA A 86 -1.94 -6.17 -11.56
N THR A 87 -1.56 -6.69 -12.73
CA THR A 87 -0.30 -6.35 -13.39
C THR A 87 -0.59 -5.54 -14.64
N TYR A 88 0.08 -4.40 -14.76
CA TYR A 88 0.00 -3.49 -15.89
C TYR A 88 1.34 -3.45 -16.62
N SER A 89 1.27 -3.44 -17.96
CA SER A 89 2.38 -2.96 -18.78
C SER A 89 2.25 -1.44 -18.90
N VAL A 90 3.32 -0.74 -18.56
CA VAL A 90 3.41 0.72 -18.57
C VAL A 90 4.41 1.12 -19.65
N THR A 91 3.97 1.95 -20.58
CA THR A 91 4.84 2.56 -21.59
C THR A 91 4.96 4.04 -21.34
N PHE A 92 6.19 4.51 -21.13
CA PHE A 92 6.55 5.92 -21.24
C PHE A 92 6.98 6.22 -22.67
N GLN A 93 6.41 7.26 -23.26
CA GLN A 93 6.79 7.76 -24.57
C GLN A 93 7.09 9.25 -24.50
N GLY A 94 8.36 9.62 -24.66
CA GLY A 94 8.81 10.99 -24.80
C GLY A 94 8.30 11.62 -26.09
N ASN A 95 8.01 12.90 -26.03
CA ASN A 95 7.53 13.77 -27.10
C ASN A 95 8.15 15.18 -26.98
N TRP A 96 9.39 15.27 -26.49
CA TRP A 96 10.10 16.54 -26.40
C TRP A 96 10.56 16.98 -27.78
N THR A 97 9.80 17.90 -28.35
CA THR A 97 9.92 18.38 -29.73
C THR A 97 9.78 19.90 -29.76
N THR A 98 9.97 20.52 -30.92
CA THR A 98 9.67 21.95 -31.10
C THR A 98 8.20 22.28 -30.87
N ALA A 99 7.29 21.31 -30.96
CA ALA A 99 5.89 21.52 -30.63
C ALA A 99 5.68 21.70 -29.12
N SER A 100 6.36 20.92 -28.27
CA SER A 100 6.32 21.06 -26.81
C SER A 100 7.21 22.20 -26.30
N THR A 101 8.22 22.58 -27.09
CA THR A 101 9.23 23.58 -26.73
C THR A 101 9.50 24.51 -27.92
N PRO A 102 8.64 25.51 -28.17
CA PRO A 102 8.69 26.33 -29.40
C PRO A 102 9.99 27.10 -29.60
N GLY A 103 10.73 27.38 -28.52
CA GLY A 103 12.06 27.99 -28.57
C GLY A 103 13.18 27.07 -29.08
N GLY A 104 12.88 25.79 -29.31
CA GLY A 104 13.84 24.78 -29.76
C GLY A 104 14.08 23.68 -28.72
N VAL A 105 14.56 22.53 -29.21
CA VAL A 105 15.04 21.41 -28.37
C VAL A 105 16.56 21.50 -28.29
N VAL A 106 17.09 21.52 -27.08
CA VAL A 106 18.54 21.65 -26.86
C VAL A 106 19.29 20.34 -27.16
N GLY A 107 20.59 20.47 -27.45
CA GLY A 107 21.47 19.32 -27.61
C GLY A 107 21.51 18.49 -26.33
N GLY A 108 21.41 17.17 -26.46
CA GLY A 108 21.40 16.26 -25.31
C GLY A 108 20.07 16.23 -24.55
N ALA A 109 18.98 16.81 -25.07
CA ALA A 109 17.65 16.71 -24.49
C ALA A 109 17.26 15.25 -24.21
N HIS A 110 16.95 14.93 -22.96
CA HIS A 110 16.59 13.59 -22.50
C HIS A 110 15.65 13.62 -21.30
N PHE A 111 15.01 12.48 -21.07
CA PHE A 111 14.39 12.17 -19.79
C PHE A 111 15.32 11.25 -19.01
N THR A 112 15.55 11.55 -17.74
CA THR A 112 16.37 10.68 -16.88
C THR A 112 15.59 9.42 -16.49
N THR A 113 16.21 8.53 -15.72
CA THR A 113 15.56 7.34 -15.15
C THR A 113 14.22 7.72 -14.51
N LEU A 114 13.14 7.07 -14.95
CA LEU A 114 11.85 7.15 -14.29
C LEU A 114 11.98 6.52 -12.91
N ILE A 115 11.59 7.26 -11.88
CA ILE A 115 11.57 6.77 -10.50
C ILE A 115 10.21 7.07 -9.88
N GLY A 116 9.73 6.16 -9.04
CA GLY A 116 8.40 6.25 -8.47
C GLY A 116 8.02 5.08 -7.61
N ALA A 117 6.73 5.00 -7.28
CA ALA A 117 6.20 4.00 -6.37
C ALA A 117 4.81 3.51 -6.78
N VAL A 118 4.51 2.29 -6.37
CA VAL A 118 3.14 1.79 -6.20
C VAL A 118 2.74 1.99 -4.74
N HIS A 119 1.62 2.68 -4.50
CA HIS A 119 1.23 3.12 -3.17
C HIS A 119 -0.29 3.30 -3.02
N ASN A 120 -0.72 3.71 -1.82
CA ASN A 120 -2.11 4.02 -1.49
C ASN A 120 -2.31 5.55 -1.27
N ASP A 121 -3.50 5.96 -0.83
CA ASP A 121 -3.85 7.38 -0.66
C ASP A 121 -3.33 8.03 0.64
N GLN A 122 -2.68 7.27 1.52
CA GLN A 122 -2.07 7.74 2.77
C GLN A 122 -0.66 8.31 2.56
N VAL A 123 -0.20 8.42 1.31
CA VAL A 123 1.07 9.06 0.96
C VAL A 123 0.93 9.85 -0.35
N THR A 124 1.49 11.06 -0.33
CA THR A 124 1.75 11.88 -1.51
C THR A 124 3.26 12.10 -1.60
N PHE A 125 3.89 11.59 -2.65
CA PHE A 125 5.34 11.75 -2.84
C PHE A 125 5.74 13.09 -3.45
N TRP A 126 4.88 13.64 -4.30
CA TRP A 126 4.97 15.01 -4.80
C TRP A 126 3.60 15.45 -5.30
N GLU A 127 3.29 16.73 -5.26
CA GLU A 127 2.07 17.29 -5.84
C GLU A 127 2.27 18.76 -6.20
N SER A 128 1.50 19.27 -7.16
CA SER A 128 1.53 20.70 -7.49
C SER A 128 1.13 21.53 -6.27
N GLY A 129 1.90 22.56 -5.95
CA GLY A 129 1.73 23.40 -4.77
C GLY A 129 2.36 22.82 -3.49
N GLY A 130 2.85 21.58 -3.51
CA GLY A 130 3.62 20.99 -2.41
C GLY A 130 5.11 21.35 -2.49
N THR A 131 5.83 21.19 -1.38
CA THR A 131 7.30 21.34 -1.33
C THR A 131 7.96 20.05 -1.80
N ALA A 132 8.98 20.15 -2.67
CA ALA A 132 9.78 19.01 -3.08
C ALA A 132 10.56 18.44 -1.88
N THR A 133 10.53 17.11 -1.71
CA THR A 133 11.42 16.43 -0.77
C THR A 133 12.87 16.47 -1.28
N ALA A 134 13.85 16.20 -0.42
CA ALA A 134 15.25 16.07 -0.84
C ALA A 134 15.42 15.00 -1.95
N GLY A 135 14.60 13.94 -1.94
CA GLY A 135 14.54 12.96 -3.02
C GLY A 135 14.02 13.55 -4.33
N VAL A 136 12.93 14.30 -4.30
CA VAL A 136 12.36 14.94 -5.50
C VAL A 136 13.33 15.99 -6.07
N GLU A 137 13.94 16.81 -5.22
CA GLU A 137 15.02 17.76 -5.57
C GLU A 137 16.17 17.05 -6.30
N ARG A 138 16.71 15.98 -5.71
CA ARG A 138 17.79 15.16 -6.30
C ARG A 138 17.42 14.58 -7.66
N VAL A 139 16.16 14.21 -7.86
CA VAL A 139 15.69 13.72 -9.15
C VAL A 139 15.60 14.87 -10.14
N ALA A 140 14.97 15.98 -9.77
CA ALA A 140 14.69 17.12 -10.63
C ALA A 140 15.96 17.85 -11.11
N GLU A 141 16.99 17.94 -10.28
CA GLU A 141 18.23 18.67 -10.60
C GLU A 141 19.30 17.77 -11.23
N LEU A 142 19.41 16.52 -10.75
CA LEU A 142 20.55 15.66 -11.06
C LEU A 142 20.16 14.35 -11.77
N GLY A 143 18.86 14.07 -11.90
CA GLY A 143 18.37 12.76 -12.34
C GLY A 143 18.72 11.63 -11.36
N SER A 144 19.10 11.95 -10.12
CA SER A 144 19.60 10.99 -9.15
C SER A 144 18.45 10.36 -8.36
N THR A 145 18.27 9.04 -8.48
CA THR A 145 17.12 8.32 -7.90
C THR A 145 17.32 7.85 -6.47
N GLY A 146 18.57 7.77 -5.98
CA GLY A 146 18.91 7.05 -4.75
C GLY A 146 18.27 7.63 -3.47
N THR A 147 18.15 8.95 -3.38
CA THR A 147 17.53 9.60 -2.22
C THR A 147 16.02 9.35 -2.22
N PHE A 148 15.35 9.59 -3.36
CA PHE A 148 13.90 9.36 -3.49
C PHE A 148 13.51 7.88 -3.32
N LYS A 149 14.33 6.95 -3.83
CA LYS A 149 14.18 5.51 -3.59
C LYS A 149 14.21 5.17 -2.10
N SER A 150 15.08 5.82 -1.33
CA SER A 150 15.16 5.63 0.12
C SER A 150 13.91 6.15 0.83
N GLU A 151 13.38 7.29 0.40
CA GLU A 151 12.11 7.86 0.91
C GLU A 151 10.93 6.92 0.64
N ILE A 152 10.85 6.32 -0.55
CA ILE A 152 9.82 5.32 -0.90
C ILE A 152 9.93 4.09 -0.01
N ASN A 153 11.12 3.52 0.13
CA ASN A 153 11.33 2.30 0.93
C ASN A 153 11.05 2.50 2.42
N ALA A 154 11.20 3.72 2.93
CA ALA A 154 10.88 4.06 4.32
C ALA A 154 9.37 4.23 4.56
N ASN A 155 8.55 4.28 3.51
CA ASN A 155 7.12 4.55 3.63
C ASN A 155 6.28 3.27 3.59
N SER A 156 5.60 2.94 4.70
CA SER A 156 4.76 1.75 4.82
C SER A 156 3.53 1.73 3.91
N ASN A 157 3.18 2.87 3.29
CA ASN A 157 2.08 3.01 2.36
C ASN A 157 2.50 2.83 0.89
N ALA A 158 3.77 2.55 0.64
CA ALA A 158 4.28 2.12 -0.65
C ALA A 158 4.67 0.63 -0.59
N ILE A 159 4.34 -0.11 -1.64
CA ILE A 159 4.60 -1.56 -1.72
C ILE A 159 5.65 -1.93 -2.75
N SER A 160 6.02 -1.00 -3.62
CA SER A 160 7.04 -1.24 -4.65
C SER A 160 7.66 0.07 -5.12
N VAL A 161 8.97 0.02 -5.39
CA VAL A 161 9.71 1.05 -6.12
C VAL A 161 9.65 0.73 -7.61
N ILE A 162 9.36 1.74 -8.41
CA ILE A 162 9.48 1.69 -9.87
C ILE A 162 10.73 2.46 -10.24
N GLU A 163 11.69 1.82 -10.91
CA GLU A 163 12.91 2.45 -11.39
C GLU A 163 13.22 1.94 -12.80
N GLN A 164 13.09 2.80 -13.81
CA GLN A 164 13.19 2.39 -15.21
C GLN A 164 13.95 3.42 -16.05
N SER A 165 15.05 2.99 -16.65
CA SER A 165 15.81 3.81 -17.61
C SER A 165 14.99 4.09 -18.87
N VAL A 166 15.09 5.32 -19.38
CA VAL A 166 14.51 5.74 -20.67
C VAL A 166 15.60 5.83 -21.72
N SER A 167 15.40 5.17 -22.85
CA SER A 167 16.36 5.15 -23.97
C SER A 167 15.86 6.00 -25.13
N GLY A 168 16.75 6.73 -25.81
CA GLY A 168 16.40 7.53 -27.00
C GLY A 168 16.18 9.03 -26.76
N GLY A 169 16.66 9.58 -25.64
CA GLY A 169 16.63 11.03 -25.38
C GLY A 169 15.21 11.59 -25.20
N GLY A 170 14.99 12.83 -25.65
CA GLY A 170 13.73 13.56 -25.47
C GLY A 170 12.51 12.96 -26.20
N THR A 171 12.72 12.07 -27.16
CA THR A 171 11.65 11.27 -27.80
C THR A 171 11.76 9.79 -27.46
N GLY A 172 12.55 9.48 -26.45
CA GLY A 172 12.84 8.13 -26.00
C GLY A 172 11.62 7.41 -25.43
N SER A 173 11.75 6.09 -25.28
CA SER A 173 10.69 5.23 -24.80
C SER A 173 11.22 4.24 -23.75
N ALA A 174 10.33 3.80 -22.88
CA ALA A 174 10.55 2.71 -21.96
C ALA A 174 9.25 1.95 -21.72
N THR A 175 9.34 0.62 -21.63
CA THR A 175 8.21 -0.24 -21.26
C THR A 175 8.62 -1.15 -20.12
N PHE A 176 7.78 -1.22 -19.09
CA PHE A 176 8.03 -1.99 -17.87
C PHE A 176 6.71 -2.46 -17.28
N ASN A 177 6.76 -3.38 -16.33
CA ASN A 177 5.58 -3.86 -15.63
C ASN A 177 5.48 -3.26 -14.24
N VAL A 178 4.25 -3.00 -13.80
CA VAL A 178 3.94 -2.66 -12.41
C VAL A 178 2.85 -3.58 -11.90
N THR A 179 2.99 -4.02 -10.65
CA THR A 179 1.95 -4.80 -9.96
C THR A 179 1.35 -3.94 -8.87
N VAL A 180 0.02 -3.85 -8.89
CA VAL A 180 -0.79 -3.05 -7.97
C VAL A 180 -1.79 -3.92 -7.24
N THR A 181 -2.28 -3.46 -6.08
CA THR A 181 -3.33 -4.15 -5.32
C THR A 181 -4.50 -3.21 -5.10
N SER A 182 -5.69 -3.72 -4.77
CA SER A 182 -6.83 -2.86 -4.44
C SER A 182 -6.56 -1.98 -3.22
N ASP A 183 -5.65 -2.37 -2.32
CA ASP A 183 -5.20 -1.55 -1.20
C ASP A 183 -4.14 -0.52 -1.60
N HIS A 184 -3.38 -0.78 -2.68
CA HIS A 184 -2.34 0.12 -3.20
C HIS A 184 -2.53 0.34 -4.71
N PRO A 185 -3.61 1.01 -5.14
CA PRO A 185 -3.95 1.11 -6.55
C PRO A 185 -3.28 2.28 -7.26
N ARG A 186 -2.47 3.09 -6.56
CA ARG A 186 -1.93 4.35 -7.08
C ARG A 186 -0.49 4.19 -7.54
N VAL A 187 -0.15 4.90 -8.61
CA VAL A 187 1.21 5.03 -9.13
C VAL A 187 1.62 6.50 -9.11
N THR A 188 2.79 6.77 -8.54
CA THR A 188 3.51 8.04 -8.70
C THR A 188 4.80 7.79 -9.46
N LEU A 189 5.12 8.64 -10.44
CA LEU A 189 6.38 8.62 -11.19
C LEU A 189 6.84 10.05 -11.47
N LEU A 190 8.15 10.26 -11.52
CA LEU A 190 8.77 11.45 -12.08
C LEU A 190 10.09 11.12 -12.80
N SER A 191 10.48 12.00 -13.71
CA SER A 191 11.75 11.98 -14.43
C SER A 191 12.15 13.40 -14.78
N MET A 192 13.42 13.73 -14.60
CA MET A 192 13.97 15.04 -14.94
C MET A 192 13.92 15.27 -16.45
N ILE A 193 13.59 16.50 -16.82
CA ILE A 193 13.77 17.04 -18.15
C ILE A 193 15.23 17.52 -18.24
N GLY A 194 16.12 16.73 -18.83
CA GLY A 194 17.54 17.02 -18.85
C GLY A 194 18.05 17.60 -20.18
N PRO A 195 18.90 18.63 -20.19
CA PRO A 195 19.33 19.45 -19.04
C PRO A 195 18.26 20.49 -18.65
N SER A 196 18.09 20.74 -17.36
CA SER A 196 17.27 21.83 -16.82
C SER A 196 17.74 22.17 -15.40
N PRO A 197 17.27 23.28 -14.81
CA PRO A 197 17.57 23.61 -13.43
C PRO A 197 17.00 22.55 -12.48
N ASP A 198 15.67 22.48 -12.40
CA ASP A 198 14.94 21.54 -11.56
C ASP A 198 13.62 21.09 -12.20
N TRP A 199 13.60 21.00 -13.54
CA TRP A 199 12.39 20.69 -14.27
C TRP A 199 12.20 19.20 -14.43
N PHE A 200 10.97 18.72 -14.22
CA PHE A 200 10.63 17.31 -14.37
C PHE A 200 9.26 17.11 -15.02
N VAL A 201 9.03 15.90 -15.53
CA VAL A 201 7.70 15.41 -15.91
C VAL A 201 7.31 14.27 -14.98
N GLY A 202 6.01 14.08 -14.77
CA GLY A 202 5.56 12.96 -13.95
C GLY A 202 4.05 12.86 -13.81
N VAL A 203 3.63 11.78 -13.14
CA VAL A 203 2.27 11.61 -12.65
C VAL A 203 2.31 11.42 -11.14
N SER A 204 1.41 12.09 -10.42
CA SER A 204 1.27 11.95 -8.97
C SER A 204 -0.02 11.20 -8.62
N GLY A 205 0.09 10.15 -7.82
CA GLY A 205 -1.02 9.45 -7.19
C GLY A 205 -2.08 8.89 -8.14
N ARG A 206 -1.73 8.51 -9.37
CA ARG A 206 -2.70 8.03 -10.36
C ARG A 206 -3.26 6.68 -9.96
N SER A 207 -4.53 6.63 -9.57
CA SER A 207 -5.24 5.38 -9.35
C SER A 207 -5.44 4.62 -10.67
N LEU A 208 -5.14 3.33 -10.64
CA LEU A 208 -5.45 2.37 -11.71
C LEU A 208 -6.79 1.63 -11.46
N LEU A 209 -7.34 1.77 -10.25
CA LEU A 209 -8.64 1.25 -9.83
C LEU A 209 -9.68 2.38 -9.81
N ASN A 210 -10.86 2.17 -10.38
CA ASN A 210 -11.96 3.14 -10.30
C ASN A 210 -12.75 3.03 -8.99
N THR A 211 -13.65 3.99 -8.75
CA THR A 211 -14.50 4.05 -7.56
C THR A 211 -15.45 2.87 -7.41
N GLN A 212 -15.70 2.12 -8.48
CA GLN A 212 -16.51 0.90 -8.49
C GLN A 212 -15.68 -0.36 -8.22
N GLY A 213 -14.38 -0.23 -7.94
CA GLY A 213 -13.49 -1.37 -7.68
C GLY A 213 -13.03 -2.12 -8.93
N ASN A 214 -13.11 -1.52 -10.11
CA ASN A 214 -12.68 -2.12 -11.36
C ASN A 214 -11.33 -1.56 -11.83
N TRP A 215 -10.44 -2.46 -12.24
CA TRP A 215 -9.18 -2.11 -12.90
C TRP A 215 -9.45 -1.45 -14.25
N GLN A 216 -8.93 -0.25 -14.45
CA GLN A 216 -9.16 0.51 -15.69
C GLN A 216 -8.10 0.16 -16.74
N SER A 217 -8.47 0.05 -18.01
CA SER A 217 -7.52 -0.19 -19.11
C SER A 217 -8.11 0.22 -20.47
N PRO A 218 -7.35 0.88 -21.37
CA PRO A 218 -6.07 1.53 -21.08
C PRO A 218 -6.27 2.83 -20.28
N ILE A 219 -5.26 3.23 -19.51
CA ILE A 219 -5.18 4.59 -18.95
C ILE A 219 -4.08 5.33 -19.69
N GLN A 220 -4.39 6.52 -20.21
CA GLN A 220 -3.41 7.41 -20.81
C GLN A 220 -3.27 8.67 -19.97
N VAL A 221 -2.03 9.03 -19.63
CA VAL A 221 -1.70 10.25 -18.88
C VAL A 221 -0.72 11.07 -19.71
N ASP A 222 -1.18 12.23 -20.17
CA ASP A 222 -0.33 13.21 -20.84
C ASP A 222 0.51 13.94 -19.79
N LEU A 223 1.83 14.00 -20.03
CA LEU A 223 2.77 14.58 -19.09
C LEU A 223 3.21 15.97 -19.56
N PHE A 224 3.26 16.88 -18.59
CA PHE A 224 3.63 18.27 -18.76
C PHE A 224 4.75 18.62 -17.77
N PRO A 225 5.54 19.66 -18.07
CA PRO A 225 6.67 20.04 -17.23
C PRO A 225 6.21 20.69 -15.93
N TYR A 226 6.91 20.35 -14.86
CA TYR A 226 6.87 20.97 -13.54
C TYR A 226 8.24 21.52 -13.20
N ASP A 227 8.26 22.61 -12.44
CA ASP A 227 9.41 23.19 -11.76
C ASP A 227 9.37 22.74 -10.30
N ALA A 228 10.47 22.26 -9.74
CA ALA A 228 10.50 21.73 -8.38
C ALA A 228 10.54 22.83 -7.30
N GLY A 229 10.91 24.05 -7.68
CA GLY A 229 11.09 25.19 -6.79
C GLY A 229 12.36 25.09 -5.94
N THR A 230 13.37 24.35 -6.38
CA THR A 230 14.62 24.11 -5.64
C THR A 230 15.84 24.75 -6.29
N GLU A 231 15.82 24.99 -7.61
CA GLU A 231 16.90 25.65 -8.33
C GLU A 231 16.40 26.81 -9.22
N ASP A 232 17.01 28.00 -9.09
CA ASP A 232 16.63 29.18 -9.85
C ASP A 232 17.16 29.08 -11.29
N GLY A 233 16.29 28.99 -12.30
CA GLY A 233 16.75 29.08 -13.69
C GLY A 233 15.62 29.10 -14.71
N THR A 234 15.85 29.76 -15.85
CA THR A 234 14.85 29.86 -16.94
C THR A 234 15.34 29.23 -18.25
N GLU A 235 16.54 28.68 -18.26
CA GLU A 235 17.20 28.10 -19.44
C GLU A 235 17.54 26.62 -19.20
N PHE A 236 17.70 25.85 -20.27
CA PHE A 236 18.11 24.44 -20.20
C PHE A 236 19.59 24.32 -19.78
N SER A 237 19.84 24.35 -18.47
CA SER A 237 21.15 24.50 -17.82
C SER A 237 21.22 23.63 -16.57
N LEU A 238 22.36 22.96 -16.33
CA LEU A 238 22.57 22.03 -15.20
C LEU A 238 23.21 22.69 -13.95
N SER A 239 23.45 24.01 -13.98
CA SER A 239 24.22 24.66 -12.91
C SER A 239 23.61 26.03 -12.67
N ASN A 240 22.75 26.11 -11.67
CA ASN A 240 22.11 27.36 -11.31
C ASN A 240 22.15 27.56 -9.78
N PRO A 241 21.84 28.75 -9.25
CA PRO A 241 21.81 28.95 -7.81
C PRO A 241 20.56 28.29 -7.21
N ALA A 242 20.66 27.80 -5.98
CA ALA A 242 19.51 27.24 -5.26
C ALA A 242 18.44 28.33 -4.99
N THR A 243 17.17 27.95 -5.15
CA THR A 243 16.02 28.80 -4.81
C THR A 243 15.94 28.97 -3.30
N SER A 244 16.02 30.22 -2.81
CA SER A 244 16.04 30.53 -1.37
C SER A 244 15.09 31.67 -0.99
N PRO A 245 14.05 31.41 -0.15
CA PRO A 245 13.64 30.11 0.39
C PRO A 245 13.13 29.16 -0.70
N GLN A 246 13.16 27.84 -0.44
CA GLN A 246 12.61 26.84 -1.37
C GLN A 246 11.16 27.17 -1.73
N GLY A 247 10.86 27.11 -3.02
CA GLY A 247 9.52 27.28 -3.57
C GLY A 247 8.64 26.05 -3.43
N VAL A 248 7.59 26.01 -4.24
CA VAL A 248 6.67 24.87 -4.36
C VAL A 248 6.69 24.33 -5.78
N ILE A 249 6.37 23.05 -5.91
CA ILE A 249 6.27 22.38 -7.19
C ILE A 249 5.19 23.06 -8.03
N THR A 250 5.58 23.59 -9.19
CA THR A 250 4.69 24.43 -10.01
C THR A 250 4.61 23.88 -11.42
N SER A 251 3.39 23.71 -11.95
CA SER A 251 3.21 23.39 -13.36
C SER A 251 3.69 24.57 -14.22
N ILE A 252 4.67 24.32 -15.09
CA ILE A 252 5.18 25.30 -16.05
C ILE A 252 4.66 25.05 -17.48
N ARG A 253 3.59 24.24 -17.61
CA ARG A 253 2.84 24.04 -18.87
C ARG A 253 2.42 25.37 -19.49
N GLY A 254 2.74 25.56 -20.77
CA GLY A 254 2.34 26.76 -21.51
C GLY A 254 3.02 28.05 -21.04
N THR A 255 4.10 27.93 -20.26
CA THR A 255 4.88 29.06 -19.74
C THR A 255 6.35 28.92 -20.11
N GLY A 256 7.07 30.04 -20.15
CA GLY A 256 8.51 30.06 -20.41
C GLY A 256 8.88 29.38 -21.73
N LYS A 257 9.69 28.33 -21.66
CA LYS A 257 10.14 27.55 -22.83
C LYS A 257 9.09 26.55 -23.33
N PHE A 258 8.04 26.29 -22.56
CA PHE A 258 7.12 25.18 -22.80
C PHE A 258 5.77 25.65 -23.38
N SER A 259 5.20 24.83 -24.26
CA SER A 259 3.86 25.06 -24.82
C SER A 259 2.80 24.25 -24.07
N ASN A 260 1.58 24.24 -24.61
CA ASN A 260 0.47 23.39 -24.14
C ASN A 260 0.48 21.97 -24.74
N VAL A 261 1.49 21.63 -25.54
CA VAL A 261 1.69 20.29 -26.11
C VAL A 261 2.41 19.42 -25.08
N ARG A 262 1.90 18.20 -24.88
CA ARG A 262 2.48 17.22 -23.93
C ARG A 262 3.95 16.93 -24.28
N MET A 263 4.77 16.83 -23.25
CA MET A 263 6.19 16.45 -23.38
C MET A 263 6.41 14.96 -23.38
N ALA A 264 5.49 14.19 -22.79
CA ALA A 264 5.51 12.74 -22.81
C ALA A 264 4.11 12.18 -22.57
N ARG A 265 3.96 10.87 -22.68
CA ARG A 265 2.74 10.15 -22.31
C ARG A 265 3.10 8.87 -21.57
N LEU A 266 2.38 8.59 -20.49
CA LEU A 266 2.30 7.26 -19.90
C LEU A 266 1.05 6.54 -20.40
N THR A 267 1.20 5.28 -20.78
CA THR A 267 0.08 4.40 -21.12
C THR A 267 0.14 3.16 -20.24
N PHE A 268 -0.88 2.95 -19.42
CA PHE A 268 -1.04 1.77 -18.58
C PHE A 268 -2.02 0.82 -19.25
N THR A 269 -1.57 -0.38 -19.58
CA THR A 269 -2.37 -1.42 -20.20
C THR A 269 -2.42 -2.63 -19.28
N LEU A 270 -3.62 -2.96 -18.79
CA LEU A 270 -3.84 -4.14 -17.95
C LEU A 270 -3.42 -5.41 -18.70
N GLN A 271 -2.52 -6.19 -18.10
CA GLN A 271 -2.08 -7.48 -18.61
C GLN A 271 -2.89 -8.62 -17.97
N SER A 272 -3.02 -8.57 -16.64
CA SER A 272 -3.75 -9.57 -15.88
C SER A 272 -4.35 -8.95 -14.60
N ALA A 273 -5.48 -9.50 -14.16
CA ALA A 273 -6.08 -9.20 -12.87
C ALA A 273 -6.48 -10.50 -12.20
N ILE A 274 -6.08 -10.66 -10.94
CA ILE A 274 -6.41 -11.80 -10.08
C ILE A 274 -7.42 -11.27 -9.05
N PRO A 275 -8.66 -11.78 -9.02
CA PRO A 275 -9.63 -11.38 -8.00
C PRO A 275 -9.13 -11.77 -6.61
N PRO A 276 -9.71 -11.19 -5.54
CA PRO A 276 -9.45 -11.69 -4.19
C PRO A 276 -9.71 -13.21 -4.15
N PRO A 277 -8.92 -13.99 -3.38
CA PRO A 277 -9.25 -15.39 -3.14
C PRO A 277 -10.71 -15.49 -2.71
N THR A 278 -11.48 -16.38 -3.34
CA THR A 278 -12.86 -16.57 -2.90
C THR A 278 -12.82 -17.22 -1.52
N PRO A 279 -13.60 -16.73 -0.54
CA PRO A 279 -13.80 -17.45 0.71
C PRO A 279 -14.28 -18.87 0.39
N PRO A 280 -13.88 -19.88 1.18
CA PRO A 280 -14.41 -21.23 0.98
C PRO A 280 -15.93 -21.19 0.99
N PRO A 281 -16.60 -22.02 0.16
CA PRO A 281 -18.05 -22.09 0.16
C PRO A 281 -18.53 -22.36 1.58
N PRO A 282 -19.69 -21.81 2.01
CA PRO A 282 -20.25 -22.15 3.30
C PRO A 282 -20.39 -23.67 3.39
N PRO A 283 -20.11 -24.28 4.57
CA PRO A 283 -20.28 -25.72 4.73
C PRO A 283 -21.70 -26.09 4.25
N PRO A 284 -21.87 -27.22 3.53
CA PRO A 284 -23.17 -27.63 3.03
C PRO A 284 -24.15 -27.56 4.20
N GLY A 285 -25.18 -26.72 4.03
CA GLY A 285 -26.17 -26.48 5.07
C GLY A 285 -26.64 -27.82 5.60
N GLY A 286 -26.57 -28.00 6.92
CA GLY A 286 -27.00 -29.22 7.59
C GLY A 286 -28.49 -29.45 7.34
N GLY A 287 -28.81 -30.07 6.21
CA GLY A 287 -30.08 -30.71 5.95
C GLY A 287 -30.26 -31.79 7.02
N GLY A 288 -31.39 -31.73 7.72
CA GLY A 288 -31.63 -32.44 8.96
C GLY A 288 -31.23 -33.91 8.94
N PHE A 289 -30.58 -34.34 10.02
CA PHE A 289 -30.34 -35.75 10.30
C PHE A 289 -31.66 -36.42 10.71
N GLY A 290 -32.26 -37.15 9.76
CA GLY A 290 -32.86 -38.44 10.06
C GLY A 290 -31.75 -39.42 10.45
N GLY A 291 -31.94 -40.13 11.56
CA GLY A 291 -30.87 -40.77 12.34
C GLY A 291 -30.07 -41.88 11.66
N GLY A 292 -28.87 -42.08 12.21
CA GLY A 292 -27.99 -43.21 11.92
C GLY A 292 -26.53 -42.87 12.23
N GLY A 293 -26.07 -43.19 13.44
CA GLY A 293 -24.71 -42.88 13.90
C GLY A 293 -23.62 -43.56 13.08
N GLY A 294 -22.81 -42.75 12.39
CA GLY A 294 -21.51 -43.10 11.84
C GLY A 294 -20.70 -41.83 11.68
N ALA A 295 -19.54 -41.73 12.35
CA ALA A 295 -18.67 -40.56 12.25
C ALA A 295 -18.29 -40.29 10.78
N PRO A 296 -18.28 -39.02 10.31
CA PRO A 296 -17.86 -38.71 8.95
C PRO A 296 -16.40 -39.12 8.77
N ARG A 297 -16.14 -40.07 7.86
CA ARG A 297 -14.77 -40.43 7.48
C ARG A 297 -14.26 -39.38 6.50
N THR A 298 -13.24 -38.63 6.88
CA THR A 298 -12.46 -37.82 5.95
C THR A 298 -11.57 -38.74 5.11
N SER A 299 -11.61 -38.62 3.79
CA SER A 299 -10.67 -39.27 2.88
C SER A 299 -9.55 -38.30 2.48
N ALA A 300 -8.48 -38.77 1.84
CA ALA A 300 -7.49 -37.85 1.28
C ALA A 300 -8.07 -37.01 0.13
N PRO A 301 -7.64 -35.74 -0.05
CA PRO A 301 -7.97 -34.95 -1.24
C PRO A 301 -7.47 -35.65 -2.52
N SER A 302 -8.14 -35.40 -3.65
CA SER A 302 -7.62 -35.77 -4.97
C SER A 302 -6.44 -34.88 -5.36
N ALA A 303 -5.75 -35.21 -6.46
CA ALA A 303 -4.67 -34.36 -6.98
C ALA A 303 -5.20 -33.00 -7.51
N PRO A 304 -4.37 -31.94 -7.46
CA PRO A 304 -4.63 -30.68 -8.17
C PRO A 304 -4.81 -30.91 -9.67
N ARG A 305 -5.52 -30.01 -10.33
CA ARG A 305 -5.87 -30.13 -11.75
C ARG A 305 -5.16 -29.06 -12.57
N ASN A 306 -5.03 -29.27 -13.88
CA ASN A 306 -4.52 -28.27 -14.83
C ASN A 306 -3.20 -27.61 -14.40
N LEU A 307 -2.25 -28.40 -13.87
CA LEU A 307 -0.91 -27.91 -13.53
C LEU A 307 -0.20 -27.42 -14.79
N THR A 308 0.24 -26.16 -14.77
CA THR A 308 1.12 -25.58 -15.78
C THR A 308 2.35 -24.99 -15.11
N ALA A 309 3.48 -25.01 -15.81
CA ALA A 309 4.76 -24.47 -15.35
C ALA A 309 5.32 -23.53 -16.41
N VAL A 310 5.70 -22.32 -15.99
CA VAL A 310 6.37 -21.33 -16.84
C VAL A 310 7.74 -21.05 -16.24
N GLY A 311 8.80 -21.34 -16.99
CA GLY A 311 10.18 -21.08 -16.56
C GLY A 311 10.57 -19.61 -16.78
N GLY A 312 11.35 -19.06 -15.84
CA GLY A 312 11.99 -17.75 -15.92
C GLY A 312 13.46 -17.80 -15.48
N ASP A 313 14.08 -16.64 -15.33
CA ASP A 313 15.49 -16.50 -14.95
C ASP A 313 15.72 -16.89 -13.47
N GLY A 314 15.91 -18.19 -13.23
CA GLY A 314 16.19 -18.75 -11.90
C GLY A 314 14.95 -19.13 -11.08
N GLU A 315 13.74 -18.94 -11.63
CA GLU A 315 12.48 -19.30 -10.98
C GLU A 315 11.56 -20.08 -11.92
N VAL A 316 10.63 -20.84 -11.33
CA VAL A 316 9.57 -21.55 -12.04
C VAL A 316 8.23 -21.16 -11.43
N VAL A 317 7.35 -20.57 -12.22
CA VAL A 317 5.99 -20.24 -11.79
C VAL A 317 5.08 -21.42 -12.09
N LEU A 318 4.50 -22.00 -11.04
CA LEU A 318 3.53 -23.08 -11.14
C LEU A 318 2.11 -22.53 -10.95
N THR A 319 1.17 -22.90 -11.83
CA THR A 319 -0.26 -22.59 -11.65
C THR A 319 -1.09 -23.86 -11.79
N TRP A 320 -2.14 -24.01 -11.00
CA TRP A 320 -3.03 -25.16 -11.03
C TRP A 320 -4.43 -24.78 -10.54
N GLU A 321 -5.39 -25.64 -10.83
CA GLU A 321 -6.72 -25.62 -10.25
C GLU A 321 -6.79 -26.52 -9.02
N PRO A 322 -7.66 -26.18 -8.03
CA PRO A 322 -7.90 -27.04 -6.88
C PRO A 322 -8.36 -28.46 -7.27
N PRO A 323 -8.15 -29.44 -6.38
CA PRO A 323 -8.59 -30.81 -6.60
C PRO A 323 -10.12 -30.93 -6.68
N LEU A 324 -10.58 -31.94 -7.41
CA LEU A 324 -12.02 -32.20 -7.60
C LEU A 324 -12.71 -32.65 -6.31
N ARG A 325 -11.97 -33.28 -5.39
CA ARG A 325 -12.45 -33.72 -4.08
C ARG A 325 -11.43 -33.32 -3.02
N ASP A 326 -11.89 -32.69 -1.94
CA ASP A 326 -11.09 -32.33 -0.76
C ASP A 326 -11.08 -33.44 0.31
N GLY A 327 -11.86 -34.50 0.09
CA GLY A 327 -11.97 -35.61 1.03
C GLY A 327 -12.68 -35.25 2.34
N GLY A 328 -13.38 -34.12 2.39
CA GLY A 328 -14.17 -33.69 3.54
C GLY A 328 -13.39 -32.93 4.62
N ALA A 329 -12.18 -32.46 4.33
CA ALA A 329 -11.40 -31.58 5.19
C ALA A 329 -10.77 -30.43 4.38
N ASP A 330 -10.52 -29.29 5.03
CA ASP A 330 -9.89 -28.14 4.39
C ASP A 330 -8.48 -28.48 3.88
N ILE A 331 -8.17 -28.05 2.66
CA ILE A 331 -6.81 -28.13 2.11
C ILE A 331 -6.00 -26.99 2.69
N THR A 332 -4.97 -27.34 3.45
CA THR A 332 -4.14 -26.37 4.19
C THR A 332 -2.83 -26.04 3.49
N ASP A 333 -2.38 -26.89 2.55
CA ASP A 333 -1.12 -26.70 1.83
C ASP A 333 -1.07 -27.53 0.52
N TYR A 334 -0.11 -27.21 -0.36
CA TYR A 334 0.25 -27.98 -1.54
C TYR A 334 1.76 -28.27 -1.54
N GLU A 335 2.13 -29.55 -1.67
CA GLU A 335 3.52 -29.97 -1.83
C GLU A 335 3.84 -30.19 -3.31
N TYR A 336 5.00 -29.72 -3.77
CA TYR A 336 5.53 -30.05 -5.09
C TYR A 336 6.77 -30.94 -4.97
N ARG A 337 6.99 -31.80 -5.96
CA ARG A 337 8.17 -32.65 -6.06
C ARG A 337 8.80 -32.48 -7.43
N VAL A 338 10.13 -32.40 -7.43
CA VAL A 338 10.93 -32.38 -8.65
C VAL A 338 11.64 -33.71 -8.73
N ASP A 339 11.25 -34.52 -9.71
CA ASP A 339 11.95 -35.77 -10.00
C ASP A 339 13.29 -35.41 -10.67
N ARG A 340 14.37 -35.96 -10.13
CA ARG A 340 15.74 -35.79 -10.65
C ARG A 340 16.13 -36.92 -11.57
#